data_AF-A0A834KWY6-F1
#
_entry.id   AF-A0A834KWY6-F1
#
_cell.length_a   1.000
_cell.length_b   1.000
_cell.length_c   1.000
_cell.angle_alpha   90.00
_cell.angle_beta   90.00
_cell.angle_gamma   90.00
#
_symmetry.space_group_name_H-M   'P 1'
#
loop_
_entity.id
_entity.type
_entity.pdbx_description
1 polymer ?
#
loop_
_entity_poly.entity_id
_entity_poly.type
_entity_poly.pdbx_seq_one_letter_code
_entity_poly.pdbx_strand_id
1 'polypeptide(L)'
;MENEPQFTAAMQAFGQSFLQPDIHIFKQNLSYLESLNSKHKLYHRKLFRTSMLFHFINVLLQVLLHKSHDLLQEEIILAIYNMASVDFDAFYSVFMPQFLNGCHGVDSSQRGVLARNFKPEQDLPSFTQSVHRLVNDLRYYRLCNSSLPTGTIKL
;
A
#
# COMPACT_ATOMS: atom_id res chain seq x y z
N MET A 1 2.48 27.76 11.70
CA MET A 1 2.93 26.36 11.84
C MET A 1 2.74 25.84 13.28
N GLU A 2 1.79 26.37 14.07
CA GLU A 2 1.62 25.98 15.49
C GLU A 2 0.95 24.62 15.73
N ASN A 3 0.28 24.05 14.71
CA ASN A 3 -0.52 22.81 14.86
C ASN A 3 0.06 21.60 14.11
N GLU A 4 1.27 21.73 13.54
CA GLU A 4 1.91 20.67 12.74
C GLU A 4 2.28 19.41 13.57
N PRO A 5 2.80 19.52 14.80
CA PRO A 5 3.03 18.37 15.67
C PRO A 5 1.73 17.64 16.03
N GLN A 6 0.67 18.39 16.34
CA GLN A 6 -0.64 17.84 16.72
C GLN A 6 -1.29 17.13 15.53
N PHE A 7 -1.22 17.72 14.34
CA PHE A 7 -1.68 17.09 13.11
C PHE A 7 -0.91 15.79 12.84
N THR A 8 0.42 15.82 13.01
CA THR A 8 1.27 14.65 12.81
C THR A 8 0.92 13.53 13.77
N ALA A 9 0.79 13.83 15.07
CA ALA A 9 0.39 12.86 16.07
C ALA A 9 -1.01 12.29 15.77
N ALA A 10 -1.97 13.14 15.39
CA ALA A 10 -3.31 12.69 15.02
C ALA A 10 -3.30 11.76 13.80
N MET A 11 -2.56 12.11 12.75
CA MET A 11 -2.45 11.26 11.55
C MET A 11 -1.67 9.97 11.80
N GLN A 12 -0.67 9.98 12.69
CA GLN A 12 0.03 8.77 13.12
C GLN A 12 -0.90 7.83 13.88
N ALA A 13 -1.63 8.34 14.88
CA ALA A 13 -2.64 7.57 15.61
C ALA A 13 -3.70 7.01 14.66
N PHE A 14 -4.11 7.81 13.68
CA PHE A 14 -5.03 7.39 12.63
C PHE A 14 -4.45 6.28 11.74
N GLY A 15 -3.19 6.39 11.32
CA GLY A 15 -2.48 5.35 10.58
C GLY A 15 -2.36 4.03 11.35
N GLN A 16 -2.07 4.10 12.66
CA GLN A 16 -1.99 2.93 13.53
C GLN A 16 -3.35 2.22 13.69
N SER A 17 -4.47 2.94 13.55
CA SER A 17 -5.79 2.33 13.64
C SER A 17 -6.06 1.30 12.54
N PHE A 18 -5.37 1.37 11.39
CA PHE A 18 -5.46 0.38 10.32
C PHE A 18 -4.75 -0.95 10.65
N LEU A 19 -4.05 -1.03 11.79
CA LEU A 19 -3.45 -2.27 12.30
C LEU A 19 -4.38 -3.02 13.26
N GLN A 20 -5.52 -2.43 13.62
CA GLN A 20 -6.53 -3.05 14.47
C GLN A 20 -7.24 -4.18 13.70
N PRO A 21 -7.62 -5.28 14.36
CA PRO A 21 -8.29 -6.41 13.72
C PRO A 21 -9.79 -6.18 13.46
N ASP A 22 -10.38 -5.13 14.03
CA ASP A 22 -11.81 -4.84 13.88
C ASP A 22 -12.13 -4.23 12.51
N ILE A 23 -12.82 -5.01 11.69
CA ILE A 23 -13.22 -4.63 10.33
C ILE A 23 -14.14 -3.41 10.27
N HIS A 24 -15.01 -3.21 11.26
CA HIS A 24 -15.93 -2.07 11.26
C HIS A 24 -15.17 -0.78 11.54
N ILE A 25 -14.25 -0.82 12.52
CA ILE A 25 -13.36 0.30 12.82
C ILE A 25 -12.47 0.60 11.62
N PHE A 26 -11.88 -0.43 11.01
CA PHE A 26 -11.06 -0.27 9.80
C PHE A 26 -11.86 0.41 8.68
N LYS A 27 -13.07 -0.09 8.37
CA LYS A 27 -13.94 0.48 7.33
C LYS A 27 -14.30 1.93 7.62
N GLN A 28 -14.67 2.23 8.86
CA GLN A 28 -15.02 3.57 9.29
C GLN A 28 -13.84 4.53 9.13
N ASN A 29 -12.64 4.13 9.56
CA ASN A 29 -11.44 4.95 9.42
C ASN A 29 -11.03 5.14 7.97
N LEU A 30 -11.16 4.11 7.13
CA LEU A 30 -10.91 4.25 5.69
C LEU A 30 -11.89 5.26 5.06
N SER A 31 -13.17 5.17 5.40
CA SER A 31 -14.20 6.11 4.94
C SER A 31 -13.93 7.55 5.41
N TYR A 32 -13.47 7.74 6.64
CA TYR A 32 -13.08 9.05 7.14
C TYR A 32 -11.84 9.60 6.44
N LEU A 33 -10.85 8.76 6.13
CA LEU A 33 -9.67 9.18 5.38
C LEU A 33 -10.06 9.73 3.99
N GLU A 34 -10.90 8.99 3.28
CA GLU A 34 -11.42 9.38 1.96
C GLU A 34 -12.33 10.62 2.05
N SER A 35 -13.11 10.74 3.13
CA SER A 35 -13.91 11.95 3.40
C SER A 35 -13.03 13.18 3.64
N LEU A 36 -11.92 13.04 4.37
CA LEU A 36 -10.95 14.12 4.58
C LEU A 36 -10.27 14.50 3.27
N ASN A 37 -9.91 13.53 2.43
CA ASN A 37 -9.32 13.81 1.14
C ASN A 37 -10.31 14.52 0.19
N SER A 38 -11.54 14.02 0.08
CA SER A 38 -12.55 14.65 -0.79
C SER A 38 -12.90 16.08 -0.36
N LYS A 39 -13.08 16.33 0.94
CA LYS A 39 -13.47 17.65 1.47
C LYS A 39 -12.31 18.64 1.61
N HIS A 40 -11.13 18.17 1.98
CA HIS A 40 -10.01 19.04 2.38
C HIS A 40 -8.72 18.84 1.57
N LYS A 41 -8.76 17.97 0.55
CA LYS A 41 -7.62 17.57 -0.29
C LYS A 41 -6.43 17.12 0.56
N LEU A 42 -6.72 16.33 1.60
CA LEU A 42 -5.74 15.82 2.55
C LEU A 42 -4.47 15.29 1.88
N TYR A 43 -4.61 14.44 0.85
CA TYR A 43 -3.45 13.82 0.20
C TYR A 43 -2.58 14.82 -0.56
N HIS A 44 -3.11 15.99 -0.91
CA HIS A 44 -2.38 17.06 -1.60
C HIS A 44 -1.72 18.04 -0.61
N ARG A 45 -2.06 17.97 0.69
CA ARG A 45 -1.44 18.84 1.70
C ARG A 45 0.03 18.46 1.84
N LYS A 46 0.93 19.45 1.71
CA LYS A 46 2.39 19.28 1.72
C LYS A 46 2.86 18.33 2.83
N LEU A 47 2.48 18.60 4.07
CA LEU A 47 2.89 17.79 5.23
C LEU A 47 2.50 16.31 5.11
N PHE A 48 1.25 16.03 4.71
CA PHE A 48 0.76 14.66 4.54
C PHE A 48 1.46 14.00 3.35
N ARG A 49 1.52 14.68 2.20
CA ARG A 49 2.16 14.19 0.97
C ARG A 49 3.62 13.80 1.18
N THR A 50 4.41 14.65 1.85
CA THR A 50 5.86 14.43 2.00
C THR A 50 6.22 13.46 3.10
N SER A 51 5.38 13.32 4.12
CA SER A 51 5.79 12.65 5.37
C SER A 51 4.99 11.38 5.67
N MET A 52 3.76 11.26 5.15
CA MET A 52 2.80 10.23 5.59
C MET A 52 2.23 9.41 4.45
N LEU A 53 2.04 9.99 3.27
CA LEU A 53 1.33 9.36 2.17
C LEU A 53 1.88 7.97 1.83
N PHE A 54 3.20 7.82 1.70
CA PHE A 54 3.83 6.51 1.45
C PHE A 54 3.67 5.52 2.61
N HIS A 55 3.65 5.99 3.86
CA HIS A 55 3.41 5.13 5.01
C HIS A 55 1.98 4.55 4.98
N PHE A 56 0.99 5.38 4.64
CA PHE A 56 -0.40 4.94 4.49
C PHE A 56 -0.56 3.94 3.34
N ILE A 57 0.00 4.24 2.16
CA ILE A 57 -0.03 3.29 1.04
C ILE A 57 0.61 1.96 1.44
N ASN A 58 1.77 1.98 2.11
CA ASN A 58 2.44 0.76 2.55
C ASN A 58 1.55 -0.05 3.50
N VAL A 59 0.94 0.57 4.52
CA VAL A 59 0.04 -0.12 5.47
C VAL A 59 -1.13 -0.78 4.72
N LEU A 60 -1.77 -0.06 3.80
CA LEU A 60 -2.89 -0.58 3.02
C LEU A 60 -2.48 -1.74 2.10
N LEU A 61 -1.30 -1.67 1.46
CA LEU A 61 -0.76 -2.79 0.69
C LEU A 61 -0.43 -4.01 1.56
N GLN A 62 0.10 -3.82 2.78
CA GLN A 62 0.31 -4.92 3.72
C GLN A 62 -1.00 -5.58 4.15
N VAL A 63 -2.07 -4.80 4.35
CA VAL A 63 -3.41 -5.32 4.65
C VAL A 63 -3.89 -6.26 3.55
N LEU A 64 -3.74 -5.87 2.27
CA LEU A 64 -4.06 -6.70 1.10
C LEU A 64 -3.20 -7.97 1.03
N LEU A 65 -1.89 -7.86 1.32
CA LEU A 65 -0.97 -9.01 1.29
C LEU A 65 -1.31 -10.05 2.36
N HIS A 66 -1.73 -9.61 3.55
CA HIS A 66 -2.04 -10.48 4.69
C HIS A 66 -3.45 -11.05 4.68
N LYS A 67 -4.34 -10.64 3.77
CA LYS A 67 -5.78 -10.95 3.80
C LYS A 67 -6.48 -10.61 5.11
N SER A 68 -5.98 -9.62 5.84
CA SER A 68 -6.56 -9.29 7.16
C SER A 68 -7.99 -8.73 7.04
N HIS A 69 -8.31 -8.10 5.90
CA HIS A 69 -9.58 -7.41 5.66
C HIS A 69 -10.10 -7.65 4.22
N ASP A 70 -10.12 -8.90 3.76
CA ASP A 70 -10.49 -9.27 2.37
C ASP A 70 -11.83 -8.70 1.90
N LEU A 71 -12.80 -8.53 2.80
CA LEU A 71 -14.11 -7.95 2.48
C LEU A 71 -14.07 -6.45 2.12
N LEU A 72 -12.95 -5.77 2.36
CA LEU A 72 -12.77 -4.33 2.08
C LEU A 72 -11.73 -4.08 0.98
N GLN A 73 -11.38 -5.11 0.20
CA GLN A 73 -10.30 -5.01 -0.79
C GLN A 73 -10.54 -3.91 -1.82
N GLU A 74 -11.78 -3.73 -2.29
CA GLU A 74 -12.12 -2.71 -3.27
C GLU A 74 -11.94 -1.30 -2.69
N GLU A 75 -12.44 -1.05 -1.48
CA GLU A 75 -12.27 0.23 -0.81
C GLU A 75 -10.80 0.54 -0.50
N ILE A 76 -10.03 -0.48 -0.11
CA ILE A 76 -8.59 -0.34 0.15
C ILE A 76 -7.84 0.03 -1.14
N ILE A 77 -8.11 -0.65 -2.25
CA ILE A 77 -7.46 -0.37 -3.54
C ILE A 77 -7.83 1.02 -4.04
N LEU A 78 -9.10 1.43 -3.89
CA LEU A 78 -9.55 2.78 -4.25
C LEU A 78 -8.80 3.85 -3.45
N ALA A 79 -8.61 3.65 -2.14
CA ALA A 79 -7.84 4.57 -1.31
C ALA A 79 -6.37 4.65 -1.74
N ILE A 80 -5.75 3.50 -2.05
CA ILE A 80 -4.38 3.46 -2.59
C ILE A 80 -4.30 4.23 -3.91
N TYR A 81 -5.25 4.05 -4.83
CA TYR A 81 -5.30 4.79 -6.10
C TYR A 81 -5.45 6.30 -5.87
N ASN A 82 -6.34 6.72 -4.96
CA ASN A 82 -6.53 8.13 -4.65
C ASN A 82 -5.26 8.77 -4.06
N MET A 83 -4.46 8.03 -3.31
CA MET A 83 -3.15 8.49 -2.82
C MET A 83 -2.09 8.51 -3.93
N ALA A 84 -2.01 7.45 -4.75
CA ALA A 84 -1.07 7.35 -5.86
C ALA A 84 -1.31 8.43 -6.92
N SER A 85 -2.56 8.77 -7.21
CA SER A 85 -2.95 9.77 -8.21
C SER A 85 -2.55 11.20 -7.87
N VAL A 86 -2.15 11.48 -6.62
CA VAL A 86 -1.56 12.77 -6.25
C VAL A 86 -0.23 13.01 -6.99
N ASP A 87 0.52 11.94 -7.22
CA ASP A 87 1.82 11.97 -7.90
C ASP A 87 2.18 10.55 -8.36
N PHE A 88 1.65 10.15 -9.52
CA PHE A 88 1.93 8.83 -10.10
C PHE A 88 3.42 8.65 -10.38
N ASP A 89 4.11 9.71 -10.80
CA ASP A 89 5.53 9.65 -11.09
C ASP A 89 6.33 9.26 -9.84
N ALA A 90 6.08 9.91 -8.70
CA ALA A 90 6.71 9.54 -7.43
C ALA A 90 6.25 8.15 -6.94
N PHE A 91 4.99 7.78 -7.15
CA PHE A 91 4.49 6.46 -6.79
C PHE A 91 5.25 5.34 -7.53
N TYR A 92 5.40 5.45 -8.85
CA TYR A 92 6.05 4.42 -9.67
C TYR A 92 7.58 4.47 -9.61
N SER A 93 8.18 5.65 -9.57
CA SER A 93 9.65 5.80 -9.61
C SER A 93 10.32 5.71 -8.25
N VAL A 94 9.62 6.01 -7.16
CA VAL A 94 10.18 6.05 -5.80
C VAL A 94 9.53 5.01 -4.89
N PHE A 95 8.21 5.12 -4.68
CA PHE A 95 7.51 4.29 -3.71
C PHE A 95 7.55 2.80 -4.08
N MET A 96 7.18 2.44 -5.30
CA MET A 96 7.08 1.04 -5.71
C MET A 96 8.42 0.28 -5.62
N PRO A 97 9.55 0.81 -6.10
CA PRO A 97 10.87 0.19 -5.88
C PRO A 97 11.20 0.01 -4.40
N GLN A 98 10.92 1.01 -3.56
CA GLN A 98 11.17 0.93 -2.12
C GLN A 98 10.29 -0.13 -1.45
N PHE A 99 9.01 -0.18 -1.79
CA PHE A 99 8.05 -1.18 -1.30
C PHE A 99 8.49 -2.60 -1.66
N LEU A 100 8.86 -2.85 -2.93
CA LEU A 100 9.33 -4.16 -3.37
C LEU A 100 10.62 -4.58 -2.70
N ASN A 101 11.57 -3.65 -2.51
CA ASN A 101 12.82 -3.92 -1.79
C ASN A 101 12.58 -4.23 -0.31
N GLY A 102 11.54 -3.65 0.30
CA GLY A 102 11.10 -3.98 1.66
C GLY A 102 10.34 -5.30 1.79
N CYS A 103 9.96 -5.95 0.68
CA CYS A 103 9.24 -7.21 0.73
C CYS A 103 10.17 -8.38 1.07
N HIS A 104 9.94 -8.99 2.23
CA HIS A 104 10.58 -10.25 2.63
C HIS A 104 9.95 -11.47 1.93
N GLY A 105 10.69 -12.59 1.93
CA GLY A 105 10.24 -13.87 1.37
C GLY A 105 10.25 -13.92 -0.16
N VAL A 106 10.88 -12.96 -0.82
CA VAL A 106 11.12 -12.93 -2.28
C VAL A 106 12.58 -12.59 -2.56
N ASP A 107 13.17 -13.23 -3.57
CA ASP A 107 14.56 -12.95 -3.99
C ASP A 107 14.64 -11.83 -5.04
N SER A 108 15.88 -11.45 -5.39
CA SER A 108 16.15 -10.35 -6.31
C SER A 108 15.57 -10.60 -7.72
N SER A 109 15.55 -11.84 -8.18
CA SER A 109 14.99 -12.20 -9.49
C SER A 109 13.47 -12.01 -9.49
N GLN A 110 12.80 -12.58 -8.48
CA GLN A 110 11.35 -12.43 -8.29
C GLN A 110 10.94 -10.95 -8.13
N ARG A 111 11.70 -10.16 -7.35
CA ARG A 111 11.48 -8.70 -7.24
C ARG A 111 11.60 -7.99 -8.59
N GLY A 112 12.58 -8.36 -9.41
CA GLY A 112 12.73 -7.82 -10.76
C GLY A 112 11.54 -8.14 -11.67
N VAL A 113 10.99 -9.36 -11.57
CA VAL A 113 9.78 -9.75 -12.31
C VAL A 113 8.56 -8.95 -11.85
N LEU A 114 8.35 -8.82 -10.54
CA LEU A 114 7.26 -8.02 -9.96
C LEU A 114 7.33 -6.56 -10.41
N ALA A 115 8.52 -5.95 -10.32
CA ALA A 115 8.74 -4.56 -10.74
C ALA A 115 8.43 -4.36 -12.23
N ARG A 116 8.88 -5.28 -13.10
CA ARG A 116 8.64 -5.20 -14.55
C ARG A 116 7.16 -5.41 -14.92
N ASN A 117 6.45 -6.26 -14.17
CA ASN A 117 5.05 -6.58 -14.45
C ASN A 117 4.08 -5.54 -13.89
N PHE A 118 4.51 -4.71 -12.95
CA PHE A 118 3.73 -3.61 -12.39
C PHE A 118 3.91 -2.36 -13.26
N LYS A 119 3.08 -2.26 -14.30
CA LYS A 119 3.14 -1.16 -15.27
C LYS A 119 2.63 0.16 -14.67
N PRO A 120 3.13 1.32 -15.15
CA PRO A 120 2.63 2.62 -14.72
C PRO A 120 1.25 2.91 -15.31
N GLU A 121 0.22 2.39 -14.65
CA GLU A 121 -1.18 2.60 -15.01
C GLU A 121 -1.73 3.87 -14.33
N GLN A 122 -2.50 4.68 -15.05
CA GLN A 122 -3.08 5.91 -14.51
C GLN A 122 -4.60 5.84 -14.35
N ASP A 123 -5.27 4.95 -15.09
CA ASP A 123 -6.71 4.73 -14.92
C ASP A 123 -6.99 3.72 -13.81
N LEU A 124 -8.10 3.95 -13.08
CA LEU A 124 -8.49 3.14 -11.94
C LEU A 124 -8.67 1.64 -12.28
N PRO A 125 -9.34 1.25 -13.40
CA PRO A 125 -9.46 -0.16 -13.77
C PRO A 125 -8.11 -0.88 -13.94
N SER A 126 -7.21 -0.34 -14.76
CA SER A 126 -5.88 -0.93 -15.02
C SER A 126 -5.02 -0.94 -13.75
N PHE A 127 -5.09 0.11 -12.95
CA PHE A 127 -4.41 0.20 -11.66
C PHE A 127 -4.89 -0.90 -10.70
N THR A 128 -6.21 -1.05 -10.57
CA THR A 128 -6.84 -2.06 -9.70
C THR A 128 -6.38 -3.46 -10.09
N GLN A 129 -6.42 -3.78 -11.39
CA GLN A 129 -5.94 -5.07 -11.90
C GLN A 129 -4.45 -5.29 -11.59
N SER A 130 -3.63 -4.25 -11.72
CA SER A 130 -2.19 -4.32 -11.44
C SER A 130 -1.90 -4.55 -9.96
N VAL A 131 -2.64 -3.90 -9.06
CA VAL A 131 -2.52 -4.13 -7.60
C VAL A 131 -2.93 -5.55 -7.23
N HIS A 132 -4.04 -6.08 -7.76
CA HIS A 132 -4.42 -7.47 -7.54
C HIS A 132 -3.36 -8.46 -8.01
N ARG A 133 -2.82 -8.25 -9.22
CA ARG A 133 -1.74 -9.09 -9.78
C ARG A 133 -0.50 -9.05 -8.88
N LEU A 134 -0.05 -7.86 -8.49
CA LEU A 134 1.09 -7.66 -7.60
C LEU A 134 0.91 -8.41 -6.28
N VAL A 135 -0.25 -8.23 -5.62
CA VAL A 135 -0.55 -8.87 -4.34
C VAL A 135 -0.56 -10.39 -4.48
N ASN A 136 -1.18 -10.93 -5.53
CA ASN A 136 -1.26 -12.36 -5.77
C ASN A 136 0.13 -12.97 -6.06
N ASP A 137 0.92 -12.34 -6.94
CA ASP A 137 2.25 -12.81 -7.32
C ASP A 137 3.22 -12.79 -6.12
N LEU A 138 3.22 -11.70 -5.32
CA LEU A 138 4.03 -11.60 -4.11
C LEU A 138 3.74 -12.74 -3.13
N ARG A 139 2.45 -13.04 -2.94
CA ARG A 139 2.02 -14.10 -2.02
C ARG A 139 2.37 -15.48 -2.55
N TYR A 140 2.21 -15.69 -3.85
CA TYR A 140 2.61 -16.92 -4.51
C TYR A 140 4.12 -17.17 -4.33
N TYR A 141 4.96 -16.18 -4.61
CA TYR A 141 6.40 -16.32 -4.40
C TYR A 141 6.76 -16.59 -2.94
N ARG A 142 6.14 -15.90 -1.98
CA ARG A 142 6.35 -16.16 -0.55
C ARG A 142 5.99 -17.60 -0.17
N LEU A 143 4.85 -18.10 -0.64
CA LEU A 143 4.40 -19.47 -0.40
C LEU A 143 5.36 -20.51 -1.01
N CYS A 144 5.77 -20.31 -2.27
CA CYS A 144 6.73 -21.20 -2.92
C CYS A 144 8.06 -21.22 -2.16
N ASN A 145 8.59 -20.03 -1.82
CA ASN A 145 9.87 -19.91 -1.12
C ASN A 145 9.83 -20.47 0.31
N SER A 146 8.68 -20.38 1.01
CA SER A 146 8.54 -20.98 2.35
C SER A 146 8.32 -22.49 2.32
N SER A 147 7.84 -23.03 1.21
CA SER A 147 7.55 -24.47 1.04
C SER A 147 8.76 -25.26 0.53
N LEU A 148 9.84 -24.59 0.09
CA LEU A 148 11.07 -25.25 -0.32
C LEU A 148 11.79 -25.84 0.91
N PRO A 149 12.16 -27.13 0.90
CA PRO A 149 12.91 -27.74 1.99
C PRO A 149 14.25 -27.03 2.22
N THR A 150 14.69 -26.98 3.48
CA THR A 150 16.01 -26.48 3.87
C THR A 150 17.09 -27.28 3.14
N GLY A 151 17.66 -26.72 2.06
CA GLY A 151 18.72 -27.36 1.27
C GLY A 151 18.51 -27.40 -0.24
N THR A 152 17.39 -26.90 -0.79
CA THR A 152 17.27 -26.77 -2.25
C THR A 152 18.15 -25.62 -2.74
N ILE A 153 19.20 -25.96 -3.48
CA ILE A 153 20.11 -24.99 -4.11
C ILE A 153 19.28 -24.12 -5.06
N LYS A 154 19.28 -22.79 -4.84
CA LYS A 154 18.79 -21.83 -5.83
C LYS A 154 19.81 -21.82 -6.97
N LEU A 155 19.47 -22.47 -8.08
CA LEU A 155 20.21 -22.41 -9.35
C LEU A 155 20.17 -20.99 -9.94
#